data_AF-A0A6N7SMX7-F1
#
_entry.id   AF-A0A6N7SMX7-F1
#
_cell.length_a   1.000
_cell.length_b   1.000
_cell.length_c   1.000
_cell.angle_alpha   90.00
_cell.angle_beta   90.00
_cell.angle_gamma   90.00
#
_symmetry.space_group_name_H-M   'P 1'
#
loop_
_entity.id
_entity.type
_entity.pdbx_description
1 polymer ?
#
loop_
_entity_poly.entity_id
_entity_poly.type
_entity_poly.pdbx_seq_one_letter_code
_entity_poly.pdbx_strand_id
1 'polypeptide(L)'
;MTIGFRTILIIISILTMVYMIRKIRYSKLQIEYAIFWIGFSAMLILMSIFSKAVSFFTYLLGIQSPVNFVFLSIIFILIIKVFFMTIELSQLENRLKELTQEFSISEKLKEDKKDKDED
;
A
#
# COMPACT_ATOMS: atom_id res chain seq x y z
N MET A 1 0.75 -20.55 25.45
CA MET A 1 1.03 -19.62 24.34
C MET A 1 2.39 -18.99 24.57
N THR A 2 3.40 -19.40 23.81
CA THR A 2 4.81 -19.05 23.99
C THR A 2 4.99 -17.55 23.83
N ILE A 3 5.44 -16.87 24.89
CA ILE A 3 5.71 -15.42 24.96
C ILE A 3 6.47 -14.92 23.71
N GLY A 4 7.36 -15.77 23.15
CA GLY A 4 8.21 -15.43 22.01
C GLY A 4 7.47 -14.97 20.75
N PHE A 5 6.35 -15.57 20.37
CA PHE A 5 5.62 -15.14 19.16
C PHE A 5 5.00 -13.74 19.31
N ARG A 6 4.51 -13.40 20.52
CA ARG A 6 3.99 -12.06 20.82
C ARG A 6 5.10 -11.02 20.77
N THR A 7 6.27 -11.32 21.35
CA THR A 7 7.40 -10.39 21.37
C THR A 7 7.92 -10.12 19.96
N ILE A 8 8.03 -11.14 19.11
CA ILE A 8 8.46 -11.00 17.71
C ILE A 8 7.46 -10.16 16.90
N LEU A 9 6.15 -10.38 17.09
CA LEU A 9 5.12 -9.58 16.43
C LEU A 9 5.21 -8.10 16.80
N ILE A 10 5.43 -7.79 18.07
CA ILE A 10 5.60 -6.41 18.55
C ILE A 10 6.86 -5.79 17.92
N ILE A 11 7.98 -6.51 17.91
CA ILE A 11 9.24 -6.01 17.32
C ILE A 11 9.06 -5.73 15.83
N ILE A 12 8.50 -6.67 15.06
CA ILE A 12 8.27 -6.51 13.61
C ILE A 12 7.32 -5.34 13.34
N SER A 13 6.27 -5.18 14.15
CA SER A 13 5.32 -4.08 14.01
C SER A 13 5.99 -2.72 14.24
N ILE A 14 6.82 -2.59 15.28
CA ILE A 14 7.59 -1.38 15.57
C ILE A 14 8.58 -1.09 14.43
N LEU A 15 9.30 -2.11 13.94
CA LEU A 15 10.25 -1.99 12.84
C LEU A 15 9.56 -1.50 11.56
N THR A 16 8.40 -2.06 11.25
CA THR A 16 7.57 -1.66 10.10
C THR A 16 7.09 -0.23 10.24
N MET A 17 6.66 0.18 11.44
CA MET A 17 6.24 1.54 11.72
C MET A 17 7.39 2.54 11.57
N VAL A 18 8.59 2.23 12.10
CA VAL A 18 9.78 3.08 11.96
C VAL A 18 10.21 3.18 10.49
N TYR A 19 10.18 2.07 9.74
CA TYR A 19 10.48 2.06 8.31
C TYR A 19 9.51 2.98 7.54
N MET A 20 8.21 2.88 7.83
CA MET A 20 7.18 3.73 7.24
C MET A 20 7.42 5.22 7.54
N ILE A 21 7.64 5.59 8.80
CA ILE A 21 7.92 6.98 9.22
C ILE A 21 9.16 7.52 8.50
N ARG A 22 10.21 6.70 8.38
CA ARG A 22 11.46 7.11 7.73
C ARG A 22 11.28 7.29 6.23
N LYS A 23 10.47 6.43 5.58
CA LYS A 23 10.12 6.55 4.16
C LYS A 23 9.24 7.79 3.88
N ILE A 24 8.35 8.13 4.82
CA ILE A 24 7.51 9.34 4.81
C ILE A 24 8.36 10.61 4.84
N ARG A 25 9.42 10.65 5.65
CA ARG A 25 10.27 11.85 5.78
C ARG A 25 11.15 12.09 4.53
N TYR A 26 11.41 11.07 3.72
CA TYR A 26 12.36 11.15 2.60
C TYR A 26 11.73 11.42 1.23
N SER A 27 10.39 11.41 1.11
CA SER A 27 9.75 11.66 -0.18
C SER A 27 8.46 12.46 0.02
N LYS A 28 8.23 13.44 -0.86
CA LYS A 28 6.97 14.21 -0.99
C LYS A 28 5.78 13.32 -1.41
N LEU A 29 5.68 12.11 -0.88
CA LEU A 29 4.61 11.18 -1.18
C LEU A 29 3.38 11.58 -0.36
N GLN A 30 2.32 11.87 -1.11
CA GLN A 30 1.02 12.35 -0.68
C GLN A 30 0.56 11.67 0.62
N ILE A 31 0.08 12.52 1.54
CA ILE A 31 -0.47 12.18 2.86
C ILE A 31 -1.46 11.00 2.81
N GLU A 32 -2.12 10.77 1.67
CA GLU A 32 -2.99 9.61 1.38
C GLU A 32 -2.36 8.25 1.66
N TYR A 33 -1.11 8.01 1.25
CA TYR A 33 -0.47 6.70 1.44
C TYR A 33 -0.12 6.43 2.91
N ALA A 34 0.14 7.48 3.69
CA ALA A 34 0.51 7.36 5.09
C ALA A 34 -0.72 7.02 5.98
N ILE A 35 -1.90 7.52 5.63
CA ILE A 35 -3.15 7.26 6.37
C ILE A 35 -3.46 5.76 6.41
N PHE A 36 -3.31 5.05 5.28
CA PHE A 36 -3.53 3.61 5.22
C PHE A 36 -2.63 2.85 6.21
N TRP A 37 -1.34 3.20 6.24
CA TRP A 37 -0.37 2.51 7.08
C TRP A 37 -0.46 2.88 8.56
N ILE A 38 -0.79 4.14 8.87
CA ILE A 38 -1.11 4.57 10.24
C ILE A 38 -2.33 3.80 10.73
N GLY A 39 -3.41 3.73 9.94
CA GLY A 39 -4.59 2.93 10.24
C GLY A 39 -4.30 1.44 10.39
N PHE A 40 -3.47 0.87 9.51
CA PHE A 40 -3.04 -0.53 9.57
C PHE A 40 -2.27 -0.82 10.86
N SER A 41 -1.33 0.05 11.25
CA SER A 41 -0.58 -0.08 12.51
C SER A 41 -1.49 0.04 13.74
N ALA A 42 -2.45 0.96 13.73
CA ALA A 42 -3.44 1.11 14.79
C ALA A 42 -4.35 -0.13 14.90
N MET A 43 -4.77 -0.69 13.77
CA MET A 43 -5.57 -1.92 13.71
C MET A 43 -4.79 -3.13 14.26
N LEU A 44 -3.49 -3.23 14.00
CA LEU A 44 -2.62 -4.24 14.60
C LEU A 44 -2.51 -4.10 16.12
N ILE A 45 -2.37 -2.87 16.62
CA ILE A 45 -2.33 -2.59 18.07
C ILE A 45 -3.68 -2.95 18.71
N LEU A 46 -4.80 -2.56 18.10
CA LEU A 46 -6.14 -2.92 18.55
C LEU A 46 -6.33 -4.44 18.60
N MET A 47 -5.93 -5.18 17.57
CA MET A 47 -5.98 -6.65 17.55
C MET A 47 -5.10 -7.29 18.63
N SER A 48 -3.94 -6.70 18.92
CA SER A 48 -3.03 -7.17 19.98
C SER A 48 -3.63 -6.98 21.38
N ILE A 49 -4.25 -5.82 21.64
CA ILE A 49 -4.92 -5.51 22.91
C ILE A 49 -6.21 -6.33 23.06
N PHE A 50 -7.00 -6.46 21.99
CA PHE A 50 -8.24 -7.24 21.93
C PHE A 50 -8.02 -8.72 21.56
N SER A 51 -6.94 -9.33 22.03
CA SER A 51 -6.66 -10.76 21.84
C SER A 51 -7.82 -11.67 22.28
N LYS A 52 -8.69 -11.22 23.20
CA LYS A 52 -9.91 -11.95 23.61
C LYS A 52 -11.00 -11.97 22.53
N ALA A 53 -11.18 -10.89 21.77
CA ALA A 53 -12.15 -10.83 20.68
C ALA A 53 -11.72 -11.74 19.51
N VAL A 54 -10.43 -11.72 19.17
CA VAL A 54 -9.86 -12.61 18.15
C VAL A 54 -10.05 -14.08 18.55
N SER A 55 -9.81 -14.44 19.81
CA SER A 55 -10.05 -15.81 20.30
C SER A 55 -11.51 -16.24 20.21
N PHE A 56 -12.47 -15.31 20.38
CA PHE A 56 -13.91 -15.60 20.23
C PHE A 56 -14.28 -15.96 18.79
N PHE A 57 -13.82 -15.15 17.82
CA PHE A 57 -14.02 -15.45 16.39
C PHE A 57 -13.28 -16.70 15.94
N THR A 58 -12.10 -16.97 16.52
CA THR A 58 -11.30 -18.17 16.24
C THR A 58 -12.06 -19.44 16.63
N TYR A 59 -12.75 -19.43 17.78
CA TYR A 59 -13.61 -20.54 18.21
C TYR A 59 -14.85 -20.71 17.32
N LEU A 60 -15.45 -19.59 16.89
CA LEU A 60 -16.63 -19.60 16.02
C LEU A 60 -16.33 -20.08 14.58
N LEU A 61 -15.17 -19.72 14.05
CA LEU A 61 -14.71 -20.09 12.70
C LEU A 61 -13.98 -21.44 12.65
N GLY A 62 -13.75 -22.10 13.80
CA GLY A 62 -13.04 -23.39 13.86
C GLY A 62 -11.53 -23.30 13.56
N ILE A 63 -10.93 -22.12 13.67
CA ILE A 63 -9.50 -21.91 13.44
C ILE A 63 -8.75 -22.35 14.71
N GLN A 64 -7.74 -23.22 14.60
CA GLN A 64 -7.03 -23.72 15.79
C GLN A 64 -6.20 -22.65 16.53
N SER A 65 -5.75 -21.61 15.83
CA SER A 65 -4.84 -20.60 16.39
C SER A 65 -5.34 -19.19 16.10
N PRO A 66 -5.55 -18.35 17.14
CA PRO A 66 -5.85 -16.93 17.00
C PRO A 66 -4.80 -16.19 16.15
N VAL A 67 -3.58 -16.69 16.14
CA VAL A 67 -2.47 -16.14 15.34
C VAL A 67 -2.73 -16.33 13.83
N ASN A 68 -3.28 -17.48 13.42
CA ASN A 68 -3.57 -17.75 12.01
C ASN A 68 -4.70 -16.86 11.49
N PHE A 69 -5.68 -16.54 12.33
CA PHE A 69 -6.74 -15.59 11.97
C PHE A 69 -6.20 -14.19 11.71
N VAL A 70 -5.28 -13.72 12.56
CA VAL A 70 -4.60 -12.42 12.39
C VAL A 70 -3.77 -12.43 11.10
N PHE A 71 -3.00 -13.48 10.85
CA PHE A 71 -2.24 -13.61 9.60
C PHE A 71 -3.14 -13.58 8.36
N LEU A 72 -4.23 -14.36 8.37
CA LEU A 72 -5.16 -14.41 7.24
C LEU A 72 -5.81 -13.04 6.98
N SER A 73 -6.17 -12.33 8.06
CA SER A 73 -6.72 -10.97 7.99
C SER A 73 -5.71 -9.97 7.41
N ILE A 74 -4.44 -10.03 7.86
CA ILE A 74 -3.37 -9.18 7.34
C ILE A 74 -3.13 -9.47 5.84
N ILE A 75 -3.01 -10.74 5.47
CA ILE A 75 -2.80 -11.14 4.07
C ILE A 75 -3.95 -10.64 3.20
N PHE A 76 -5.19 -10.80 3.67
CA PHE A 76 -6.37 -10.31 2.96
C PHE A 76 -6.35 -8.79 2.75
N ILE A 77 -6.05 -8.01 3.81
CA ILE A 77 -5.93 -6.55 3.72
C ILE A 77 -4.81 -6.14 2.76
N LEU A 78 -3.67 -6.84 2.79
CA LEU A 78 -2.54 -6.57 1.91
C LEU A 78 -2.87 -6.86 0.44
N ILE A 79 -3.60 -7.93 0.14
CA ILE A 79 -4.05 -8.23 -1.21
C ILE A 79 -4.93 -7.09 -1.74
N ILE A 80 -5.90 -6.64 -0.95
CA ILE A 80 -6.77 -5.51 -1.31
C ILE A 80 -5.93 -4.26 -1.56
N LYS A 81 -4.97 -3.95 -0.68
CA LYS A 81 -4.08 -2.79 -0.85
C LYS A 81 -3.26 -2.89 -2.14
N VAL A 82 -2.72 -4.06 -2.44
CA VAL A 82 -1.95 -4.30 -3.67
C VAL A 82 -2.84 -4.10 -4.88
N PHE A 83 -4.08 -4.59 -4.84
CA PHE A 83 -5.05 -4.39 -5.93
C PHE A 83 -5.35 -2.91 -6.18
N PHE A 84 -5.61 -2.12 -5.13
CA PHE A 84 -5.80 -0.67 -5.27
C PHE A 84 -4.56 0.03 -5.85
N MET A 85 -3.37 -0.37 -5.39
CA MET A 85 -2.10 0.16 -5.92
C MET A 85 -1.93 -0.18 -7.42
N THR A 86 -2.36 -1.36 -7.86
CA THR A 86 -2.35 -1.73 -9.28
C THR A 86 -3.29 -0.84 -10.10
N ILE A 87 -4.46 -0.49 -9.58
CA ILE A 87 -5.40 0.42 -10.25
C ILE A 87 -4.79 1.82 -10.41
N GLU A 88 -4.23 2.38 -9.33
CA GLU A 88 -3.57 3.69 -9.36
C GLU A 88 -2.40 3.70 -10.35
N LEU A 89 -1.60 2.63 -10.37
CA LEU A 89 -0.50 2.48 -11.31
C LEU A 89 -1.00 2.44 -12.76
N SER A 90 -2.07 1.70 -13.04
CA SER A 90 -2.67 1.63 -14.38
C SER A 90 -3.18 2.99 -14.86
N GLN A 91 -3.79 3.78 -13.96
CA GLN A 91 -4.22 5.14 -14.30
C GLN A 91 -3.04 6.07 -14.58
N LEU A 92 -1.93 5.92 -13.84
CA LEU A 92 -0.72 6.69 -14.06
C LEU A 92 -0.06 6.34 -15.40
N GLU A 93 0.01 5.06 -15.75
CA GLU A 93 0.51 4.60 -17.04
C GLU A 93 -0.31 5.16 -18.21
N ASN A 94 -1.65 5.17 -18.08
CA ASN A 94 -2.53 5.75 -19.11
C ASN A 94 -2.27 7.25 -19.31
N ARG A 95 -2.15 8.02 -18.22
CA ARG A 95 -1.84 9.46 -18.31
C ARG A 95 -0.46 9.72 -18.91
N LEU A 96 0.53 8.90 -18.58
CA LEU A 96 1.87 8.99 -19.17
C LEU A 96 1.83 8.70 -20.67
N LYS A 97 1.03 7.73 -21.09
CA LYS A 97 0.83 7.38 -22.50
C LYS A 97 0.17 8.53 -23.27
N GLU A 98 -0.89 9.12 -22.72
CA GLU A 98 -1.56 10.30 -23.30
C GLU A 98 -0.59 11.47 -23.46
N LEU A 99 0.19 11.78 -22.41
CA LEU A 99 1.16 12.88 -22.43
C LEU A 99 2.28 12.64 -23.47
N THR A 100 2.74 11.40 -23.59
CA THR A 100 3.74 11.02 -24.60
C THR A 100 3.18 11.18 -26.01
N GLN A 101 1.92 10.79 -26.24
CA GLN A 101 1.25 10.95 -27.53
C GLN A 101 1.07 12.42 -27.90
N GLU A 102 0.63 13.26 -26.96
CA GLU A 102 0.49 14.70 -27.15
C GLU A 102 1.84 15.34 -27.50
N PHE A 103 2.91 14.93 -26.80
CA PHE A 103 4.27 15.39 -27.08
C PHE A 103 4.70 15.03 -28.51
N SER A 104 4.52 13.78 -28.94
CA SER A 104 4.88 13.35 -30.31
C SER A 104 4.11 14.09 -31.40
N ILE A 105 2.81 14.35 -31.21
CA ILE A 105 2.00 15.12 -32.17
C ILE A 105 2.46 16.59 -32.21
N SER A 106 2.70 17.19 -31.04
CA SER A 106 3.22 18.55 -30.93
C SER A 106 4.58 18.71 -31.61
N GLU A 107 5.48 17.73 -31.47
CA GLU A 107 6.79 17.78 -32.10
C GLU A 107 6.68 17.72 -33.62
N LYS A 108 5.90 16.77 -34.14
CA LYS A 108 5.67 16.63 -35.58
C LYS A 108 5.04 17.87 -36.22
N LEU A 109 4.07 18.49 -35.56
CA LEU A 109 3.46 19.74 -36.02
C LEU A 109 4.45 20.92 -36.07
N LYS A 110 5.51 20.90 -35.25
CA LYS A 110 6.57 21.92 -35.29
C LYS A 110 7.54 21.67 -36.44
N GLU A 111 7.84 20.42 -36.76
CA GLU A 111 8.64 20.06 -37.94
C GLU A 111 7.90 20.43 -39.24
N ASP A 112 6.63 20.05 -39.38
CA ASP A 112 5.81 20.36 -40.57
C ASP A 112 5.64 21.88 -40.82
N LYS A 113 5.78 22.71 -39.78
CA LYS A 113 5.75 24.18 -39.92
C LYS A 113 7.09 24.73 -40.40
N LYS A 114 8.21 24.17 -39.96
CA LYS A 114 9.53 24.60 -40.41
C LYS A 114 9.75 24.30 -41.90
N ASP A 115 9.34 23.12 -42.37
CA ASP A 115 9.45 22.77 -43.79
C ASP A 115 8.62 23.69 -44.70
N LYS A 116 7.53 24.29 -44.21
CA LYS A 116 6.69 25.22 -44.99
C LYS A 116 7.19 26.66 -45.02
N ASP A 117 8.06 27.04 -44.09
CA ASP A 117 8.64 28.39 -44.04
C ASP A 117 9.99 28.45 -44.80
N GLU A 118 10.55 27.30 -45.21
CA GLU A 118 11.80 27.17 -45.98
C GLU A 118 11.59 27.01 -47.51
N ASP A 119 10.35 26.75 -47.98
CA ASP A 119 9.92 26.74 -49.40
C ASP A 119 9.26 28.06 -49.84
#